data_AF-A0A383DWM5-F1
#
_entry.id   AF-A0A383DWM5-F1
#
_cell.length_a   1.000
_cell.length_b   1.000
_cell.length_c   1.000
_cell.angle_alpha   90.00
_cell.angle_beta   90.00
_cell.angle_gamma   90.00
#
_symmetry.space_group_name_H-M   'P 1'
#
loop_
_entity.id
_entity.type
_entity.pdbx_description
1 polymer ?
#
loop_
_entity_poly.entity_id
_entity_poly.type
_entity_poly.pdbx_seq_one_letter_code
_entity_poly.pdbx_strand_id
1 'polypeptide(L)' 'IRLHVNGTPLVAQAIDEHRDWIMNETLTAVWSEASFSTGFSLERDLDDHQWQIALEKTGPQ' A
#
# COMPACT_ATOMS: atom_id res chain seq x y z
N ILE A 1 -10.40 2.44 5.12
CA ILE A 1 -9.49 1.31 4.78
C ILE A 1 -8.10 1.60 5.31
N ARG A 2 -7.32 0.56 5.64
CA ARG A 2 -5.87 0.64 5.87
C ARG A 2 -5.18 0.17 4.60
N LEU A 3 -4.15 0.89 4.18
CA LEU A 3 -3.39 0.59 2.98
C LEU A 3 -1.92 0.38 3.34
N HIS A 4 -1.31 -0.66 2.81
CA HIS A 4 0.12 -0.90 2.85
C HIS A 4 0.58 -1.11 1.42
N VAL A 5 1.51 -0.27 0.94
CA VAL A 5 2.17 -0.47 -0.35
C VAL A 5 3.67 -0.47 -0.09
N ASN A 6 4.34 -1.51 -0.56
CA ASN A 6 5.79 -1.63 -0.48
C ASN A 6 6.35 -2.11 -1.82
N GLY A 7 7.67 -2.03 -1.96
CA GLY A 7 8.36 -2.59 -3.10
C GLY A 7 9.86 -2.34 -3.06
N THR A 8 10.50 -2.61 -4.18
CA THR A 8 11.92 -2.27 -4.40
C THR A 8 12.18 -0.77 -4.17
N PRO A 9 13.45 -0.34 -3.95
CA PRO A 9 13.76 1.05 -3.61
C PRO A 9 13.19 2.10 -4.57
N LEU A 10 13.18 1.82 -5.89
CA LEU A 10 12.62 2.72 -6.89
C LEU A 10 11.09 2.87 -6.73
N VAL A 11 10.40 1.75 -6.49
CA VAL A 11 8.95 1.74 -6.24
C VAL A 11 8.62 2.47 -4.94
N ALA A 12 9.39 2.22 -3.88
CA ALA A 12 9.22 2.90 -2.59
C ALA A 12 9.37 4.43 -2.72
N GLN A 13 10.32 4.90 -3.54
CA GLN A 13 10.50 6.32 -3.79
C GLN A 13 9.27 6.94 -4.49
N ALA A 14 8.78 6.31 -5.56
CA ALA A 14 7.58 6.78 -6.26
C ALA A 14 6.32 6.76 -5.37
N ILE A 15 6.19 5.76 -4.50
CA ILE A 15 5.12 5.69 -3.52
C ILE A 15 5.20 6.86 -2.54
N ASP A 16 6.39 7.19 -2.04
CA ASP A 16 6.57 8.26 -1.07
C ASP A 16 6.23 9.63 -1.67
N GLU A 17 6.61 9.87 -2.93
CA GLU A 17 6.29 11.10 -3.67
C GLU A 17 4.78 11.29 -3.90
N HIS A 18 4.00 10.21 -3.96
CA HIS A 18 2.58 10.25 -4.31
C HIS A 18 1.64 9.79 -3.19
N ARG A 19 2.17 9.49 -1.99
CA ARG A 19 1.45 8.90 -0.87
C ARG A 19 0.15 9.64 -0.54
N ASP A 20 0.24 10.96 -0.36
CA ASP A 20 -0.90 11.80 0.02
C ASP A 20 -2.00 11.80 -1.04
N TRP A 21 -1.61 11.83 -2.31
CA TRP A 21 -2.56 11.77 -3.43
C TRP A 21 -3.28 10.41 -3.46
N ILE A 22 -2.53 9.31 -3.32
CA ILE A 22 -3.10 7.95 -3.26
C ILE A 22 -4.07 7.84 -2.08
N MET A 23 -3.70 8.35 -0.91
CA MET A 23 -4.56 8.31 0.28
C MET A 23 -5.87 9.06 0.06
N ASN A 24 -5.81 10.24 -0.55
CA ASN A 24 -6.98 11.07 -0.83
C ASN A 24 -7.93 10.39 -1.83
N GLU A 25 -7.42 9.90 -2.95
CA GLU A 25 -8.23 9.26 -4.00
C GLU A 25 -8.86 7.94 -3.55
N THR A 26 -8.16 7.18 -2.70
CA THR A 26 -8.65 5.88 -2.21
C THR A 26 -9.49 5.98 -0.94
N LEU A 27 -9.65 7.20 -0.37
CA LEU A 27 -10.23 7.42 0.96
C LEU A 27 -9.57 6.52 2.03
N THR A 28 -8.25 6.35 1.90
CA THR A 28 -7.46 5.59 2.86
C THR A 28 -7.38 6.36 4.17
N ALA A 29 -7.81 5.71 5.26
CA ALA A 29 -7.80 6.31 6.58
C ALA A 29 -6.41 6.24 7.23
N VAL A 30 -5.65 5.19 6.92
CA VAL A 30 -4.34 4.92 7.52
C VAL A 30 -3.41 4.31 6.47
N TRP A 31 -2.27 4.96 6.23
CA TRP A 31 -1.12 4.34 5.58
C TRP A 31 -0.34 3.54 6.62
N SER A 32 -0.08 2.26 6.35
CA SER A 32 0.61 1.36 7.26
C SER A 32 1.99 1.02 6.70
N GLU A 33 3.03 1.13 7.51
CA GLU A 33 4.37 0.63 7.19
C GLU A 33 4.48 -0.89 7.45
N ALA A 34 3.55 -1.45 8.23
CA ALA A 34 3.46 -2.88 8.49
C ALA A 34 2.47 -3.55 7.54
N SER A 35 2.80 -4.77 7.13
CA SER A 35 1.91 -5.68 6.41
C SER A 35 0.73 -6.13 7.28
N PHE A 36 -0.33 -6.60 6.63
CA PHE A 36 -1.54 -7.05 7.30
C PHE A 36 -1.60 -8.57 7.37
N SER A 37 -2.13 -9.10 8.47
CA SER A 37 -2.42 -10.54 8.62
C SER A 37 -3.81 -10.92 8.10
N THR A 38 -4.64 -9.94 7.76
CA THR A 38 -5.99 -10.13 7.20
C THR A 38 -6.26 -9.17 6.04
N GLY A 39 -7.31 -9.43 5.25
CA GLY A 39 -7.70 -8.59 4.13
C GLY A 39 -7.19 -9.11 2.78
N PHE A 40 -7.00 -8.18 1.84
CA PHE A 40 -6.53 -8.49 0.49
C PHE A 40 -5.04 -8.14 0.37
N SER A 41 -4.27 -9.00 -0.30
CA SER A 41 -2.88 -8.72 -0.67
C SER A 41 -2.63 -9.20 -2.09
N LEU A 42 -1.88 -8.42 -2.87
CA LEU A 42 -1.42 -8.77 -4.20
C LEU A 42 0.06 -8.41 -4.33
N GLU A 43 0.86 -9.39 -4.72
CA GLU A 43 2.27 -9.25 -5.09
C GLU A 43 2.43 -9.32 -6.60
N ARG A 44 3.31 -8.49 -7.13
CA ARG A 44 3.63 -8.43 -8.56
C ARG A 44 5.11 -8.17 -8.76
N ASP A 45 5.57 -8.64 -9.92
CA ASP A 45 6.90 -8.42 -10.45
C ASP A 45 6.73 -7.81 -11.84
N LEU A 46 7.41 -6.69 -12.11
CA LEU A 46 7.46 -6.04 -13.41
C LEU A 46 8.86 -5.44 -13.61
N ASP A 47 9.54 -5.81 -14.68
CA ASP A 47 10.88 -5.31 -15.03
C ASP A 47 11.88 -5.37 -13.84
N ASP A 48 11.95 -6.52 -13.16
CA ASP A 48 12.76 -6.76 -11.95
C ASP A 48 12.37 -5.89 -10.73
N HIS A 49 11.24 -5.20 -10.79
CA HIS A 49 10.68 -4.47 -9.67
C HIS A 49 9.54 -5.25 -9.01
N GLN A 50 9.84 -5.76 -7.82
CA GLN A 50 8.83 -6.33 -6.93
C GLN A 50 8.07 -5.25 -6.20
N TRP A 51 6.75 -5.44 -6.10
CA TRP A 51 5.88 -4.60 -5.29
C TRP A 51 4.71 -5.39 -4.74
N GLN A 52 4.17 -4.90 -3.62
CA GLN A 52 3.02 -5.47 -2.95
C GLN A 52 2.04 -4.35 -2.62
N ILE A 53 0.76 -4.64 -2.82
CA ILE A 53 -0.35 -3.84 -2.27
C ILE A 53 -1.18 -4.71 -1.35
N ALA A 54 -1.41 -4.24 -0.13
CA ALA A 54 -2.29 -4.86 0.84
C ALA A 54 -3.35 -3.86 1.34
N LEU A 55 -4.58 -4.34 1.50
CA LEU A 55 -5.73 -3.58 1.96
C LEU A 55 -6.46 -4.31 3.08
N GLU A 56 -6.77 -3.59 4.15
CA GLU A 56 -7.59 -4.08 5.25
C GLU A 56 -8.78 -3.15 5.48
N LYS A 57 -9.97 -3.72 5.70
CA LYS A 57 -11.11 -2.92 6.16
C LYS A 57 -10.80 -2.44 7.58
N THR A 58 -10.89 -1.14 7.80
CA THR A 58 -11.02 -0.59 9.15
C THR A 58 -12.37 -1.07 9.69
N GLY A 59 -12.36 -1.98 10.67
CA GLY A 59 -13.59 -2.40 11.35
C GLY A 59 -14.31 -1.20 11.99
N PRO A 60 -15.60 -1.35 12.36
CA PRO A 60 -16.26 -0.32 13.17
C PRO A 60 -15.46 -0.14 14.47
N GLN A 61 -15.09 1.11 14.77
CA GLN A 61 -14.58 1.49 16.09
C GLN A 61 -15.68 1.35 17.15
#